data_AF-A0A839NW63-F1
#
_entry.id   AF-A0A839NW63-F1
#
_cell.length_a   1.000
_cell.length_b   1.000
_cell.length_c   1.000
_cell.angle_alpha   90.00
_cell.angle_beta   90.00
_cell.angle_gamma   90.00
#
_symmetry.space_group_name_H-M   'P 1'
#
loop_
_entity.id
_entity.type
_entity.pdbx_description
1 polymer ?
#
loop_
_entity_poly.entity_id
_entity_poly.type
_entity_poly.pdbx_seq_one_letter_code
_entity_poly.pdbx_strand_id
1 'polypeptide(L)'
;MGFKIGDLVRFVDEPIEGHITSFQSNDLIGVTDDTGFEIPVQASKLTLVHGNMRRDDDELNEEAEEIPSKFIEKGILLAISGDHKDGLAKLHLVNQTSYELLVSIADTNVNKAKGIFAEKISKHDSVQFYSGNFATVGKWPTFRFQIIRHANSLQAIQNPIVKEQRVRPVDLTNPKEINDILGEKVWIYELDKEEEDLGLDKLKSHFISHRPNKK
;
A
#
# COMPACT_ATOMS: atom_id res chain seq x y z
N MET A 1 1.37 -0.48 -27.75
CA MET A 1 0.06 -0.19 -27.13
C MET A 1 -0.18 -1.23 -26.04
N GLY A 2 -0.41 -0.79 -24.81
CA GLY A 2 -0.46 -1.66 -23.61
C GLY A 2 -1.82 -1.70 -22.91
N PHE A 3 -2.85 -1.14 -23.53
CA PHE A 3 -4.21 -1.09 -22.98
C PHE A 3 -4.92 -2.43 -23.13
N LYS A 4 -5.72 -2.79 -22.13
CA LYS A 4 -6.58 -3.98 -22.11
C LYS A 4 -8.02 -3.58 -21.81
N ILE A 5 -8.97 -4.40 -22.26
CA ILE A 5 -10.38 -4.27 -21.86
C ILE A 5 -10.46 -4.39 -20.34
N GLY A 6 -11.16 -3.45 -19.71
CA GLY A 6 -11.32 -3.33 -18.26
C GLY A 6 -10.33 -2.38 -17.59
N ASP A 7 -9.28 -1.91 -18.28
CA ASP A 7 -8.35 -0.94 -17.73
C ASP A 7 -9.06 0.40 -17.47
N LEU A 8 -8.79 0.99 -16.29
CA LEU A 8 -9.20 2.35 -15.97
C LEU A 8 -8.29 3.33 -16.71
N VAL A 9 -8.88 4.19 -17.51
CA VAL A 9 -8.18 5.18 -18.32
C VAL A 9 -8.76 6.57 -18.08
N ARG A 10 -7.88 7.57 -18.13
CA ARG A 10 -8.24 8.99 -18.04
C ARG A 10 -7.94 9.65 -19.37
N PHE A 11 -8.83 10.55 -19.77
CA PHE A 11 -8.71 11.35 -20.97
C PHE A 11 -7.62 12.41 -20.75
N VAL A 12 -6.77 12.65 -21.75
CA VAL A 12 -5.66 13.61 -21.61
C VAL A 12 -6.17 15.06 -21.64
N ASP A 13 -7.21 15.31 -22.43
CA ASP A 13 -7.75 16.65 -22.67
C ASP A 13 -8.90 17.02 -21.71
N GLU A 14 -9.49 16.03 -21.04
CA GLU A 14 -10.72 16.19 -20.25
C GLU A 14 -10.60 15.44 -18.91
N PRO A 15 -11.14 15.98 -17.80
CA PRO A 15 -11.11 15.35 -16.48
C PRO A 15 -12.17 14.25 -16.36
N ILE A 16 -12.24 13.37 -17.37
CA ILE A 16 -13.18 12.25 -17.44
C ILE A 16 -12.38 10.96 -17.30
N GLU A 17 -12.92 10.05 -16.51
CA GLU A 17 -12.38 8.70 -16.31
C GLU A 17 -13.38 7.67 -16.78
N GLY A 18 -12.88 6.52 -17.22
CA GLY A 18 -13.74 5.41 -17.57
C GLY A 18 -12.96 4.14 -17.85
N HIS A 19 -13.71 3.08 -18.10
CA HIS A 19 -13.16 1.76 -18.37
C HIS A 19 -13.16 1.46 -19.86
N ILE A 20 -12.08 0.85 -20.34
CA ILE A 20 -12.02 0.39 -21.73
C ILE A 20 -12.99 -0.78 -21.91
N THR A 21 -14.00 -0.61 -22.75
CA THR A 21 -15.00 -1.63 -23.04
C THR A 21 -14.83 -2.23 -24.44
N SER A 22 -14.26 -1.50 -25.39
CA SER A 22 -14.10 -1.97 -26.76
C SER A 22 -12.86 -1.41 -27.46
N PHE A 23 -12.32 -2.17 -28.41
CA PHE A 23 -11.28 -1.71 -29.34
C PHE A 23 -11.88 -1.63 -30.74
N GLN A 24 -11.83 -0.45 -31.35
CA GLN A 24 -12.33 -0.19 -32.69
C GLN A 24 -11.19 -0.08 -33.70
N SER A 25 -11.55 -0.12 -34.99
CA SER A 25 -10.60 0.08 -36.08
C SER A 25 -10.09 1.52 -36.10
N ASN A 26 -8.85 1.73 -36.52
CA ASN A 26 -8.21 3.05 -36.61
C ASN A 26 -7.80 3.68 -35.25
N ASP A 27 -7.31 2.87 -34.32
CA ASP A 27 -6.76 3.30 -33.02
C ASP A 27 -7.76 4.03 -32.11
N LEU A 28 -9.05 3.74 -32.31
CA LEU A 28 -10.15 4.21 -31.48
C LEU A 28 -10.45 3.17 -30.39
N ILE A 29 -10.60 3.64 -29.16
CA ILE A 29 -10.91 2.85 -27.97
C ILE A 29 -12.25 3.36 -27.43
N GLY A 30 -13.18 2.44 -27.19
CA GLY A 30 -14.43 2.71 -26.51
C GLY A 30 -14.20 2.74 -25.00
N VAL A 31 -14.46 3.89 -24.39
CA VAL A 31 -14.34 4.10 -22.95
C VAL A 31 -15.71 4.38 -22.38
N THR A 32 -16.13 3.59 -21.39
CA THR A 32 -17.41 3.72 -20.71
C THR A 32 -17.23 4.37 -19.35
N ASP A 33 -17.99 5.42 -19.09
CA ASP A 33 -18.01 6.14 -17.81
C ASP A 33 -18.91 5.43 -16.77
N ASP A 34 -18.99 5.98 -15.56
CA ASP A 34 -19.86 5.46 -14.48
C ASP A 34 -21.36 5.59 -14.79
N THR A 35 -21.73 6.36 -15.82
CA THR A 35 -23.13 6.52 -16.26
C THR A 35 -23.55 5.46 -17.28
N GLY A 36 -22.60 4.66 -17.77
CA GLY A 36 -22.83 3.60 -18.76
C GLY A 36 -22.83 4.09 -20.20
N PHE A 37 -22.32 5.30 -20.47
CA PHE A 37 -22.21 5.87 -21.82
C PHE A 37 -20.84 5.54 -22.43
N GLU A 38 -20.80 4.96 -23.63
CA GLU A 38 -19.56 4.63 -24.34
C GLU A 38 -19.12 5.78 -25.26
N ILE A 39 -17.94 6.32 -24.98
CA ILE A 39 -17.32 7.41 -25.75
C ILE A 39 -16.15 6.84 -26.55
N PRO A 40 -16.17 6.96 -27.89
CA PRO A 40 -15.04 6.55 -28.73
C PRO A 40 -13.96 7.63 -28.74
N VAL A 41 -12.76 7.28 -28.28
CA VAL A 41 -11.60 8.19 -28.24
C VAL A 41 -10.34 7.55 -28.79
N GLN A 42 -9.43 8.37 -29.32
CA GLN A 42 -8.16 7.87 -29.85
C GLN A 42 -7.25 7.39 -28.70
N ALA A 43 -6.53 6.29 -28.91
CA ALA A 43 -5.62 5.74 -27.91
C ALA A 43 -4.52 6.72 -27.47
N SER A 44 -4.13 7.65 -28.36
CA SER A 44 -3.15 8.71 -28.05
C SER A 44 -3.66 9.77 -27.05
N LYS A 45 -4.99 9.86 -26.88
CA LYS A 45 -5.64 10.78 -25.95
C LYS A 45 -6.03 10.11 -24.62
N LEU A 46 -5.56 8.89 -24.40
CA LEU A 46 -5.83 8.12 -23.20
C LEU A 46 -4.54 7.87 -22.42
N THR A 47 -4.65 7.98 -21.10
CA THR A 47 -3.60 7.61 -20.17
C THR A 47 -4.13 6.54 -19.23
N LEU A 48 -3.29 5.55 -18.94
CA LEU A 48 -3.64 4.46 -18.06
C LEU A 48 -3.59 4.94 -16.62
N VAL A 49 -4.70 4.86 -15.91
CA VAL A 49 -4.77 5.20 -14.49
C VAL A 49 -4.33 3.96 -13.72
N HIS A 50 -3.02 3.88 -13.46
CA HIS A 50 -2.53 3.13 -12.30
C HIS A 50 -2.64 4.04 -11.08
N GLY A 51 -2.87 3.43 -9.91
CA GLY A 51 -3.16 4.10 -8.63
C GLY A 51 -2.59 5.52 -8.48
N ASN A 52 -3.49 6.44 -8.14
CA ASN A 52 -3.24 7.82 -7.68
C ASN A 52 -2.08 8.57 -8.35
N MET A 53 -2.26 8.98 -9.61
CA MET A 53 -1.74 10.27 -10.07
C MET A 53 -2.84 11.33 -9.98
N ARG A 54 -3.07 11.87 -8.79
CA ARG A 54 -3.48 13.28 -8.71
C ARG A 54 -2.29 14.09 -9.23
N ARG A 55 -2.44 14.71 -10.40
CA ARG A 55 -1.50 15.74 -10.85
C ARG A 55 -1.88 17.03 -10.13
N ASP A 56 -0.89 17.76 -9.63
CA ASP A 56 -1.01 19.10 -9.04
C ASP A 56 -1.72 20.14 -9.95
N ASP A 57 -2.00 19.83 -11.22
CA ASP A 57 -2.59 20.77 -12.18
C ASP A 57 -4.14 20.80 -12.17
N ASP A 58 -4.82 19.85 -11.51
CA ASP A 58 -6.30 19.78 -11.49
C ASP A 58 -6.96 20.32 -10.21
N GLU A 59 -6.19 20.84 -9.24
CA GLU A 59 -6.74 21.36 -7.97
C GLU A 59 -6.27 22.81 -7.71
N LEU A 60 -6.70 23.76 -8.55
CA LEU A 60 -7.05 25.11 -8.10
C LEU A 60 -8.46 25.13 -7.50
N ASN A 61 -8.83 24.04 -6.81
CA ASN A 61 -9.92 24.07 -5.87
C ASN A 61 -9.26 24.25 -4.51
N GLU A 62 -9.53 25.38 -3.88
CA GLU A 62 -9.27 25.58 -2.45
C GLU A 62 -10.09 24.54 -1.68
N GLU A 63 -9.65 23.28 -1.67
CA GLU A 63 -10.05 22.37 -0.61
C GLU A 63 -9.45 22.95 0.65
N ALA A 64 -10.36 23.53 1.45
CA ALA A 64 -10.10 24.05 2.76
C ALA A 64 -9.03 23.19 3.44
N GLU A 65 -7.87 23.80 3.72
CA GLU A 65 -6.93 23.23 4.66
C GLU A 65 -7.70 22.99 5.95
N GLU A 66 -8.15 21.76 6.17
CA GLU A 66 -8.54 21.32 7.49
C GLU A 66 -7.29 21.45 8.34
N ILE A 67 -7.25 22.56 9.07
CA ILE A 67 -6.31 22.86 10.13
C ILE A 67 -6.14 21.57 10.94
N PRO A 68 -4.95 20.95 11.03
CA PRO A 68 -4.86 19.66 11.69
C PRO A 68 -5.20 19.84 13.15
N SER A 69 -6.32 19.23 13.55
CA SER A 69 -6.59 18.88 14.93
C SER A 69 -5.50 17.91 15.39
N LYS A 70 -4.40 18.45 15.91
CA LYS A 70 -3.22 17.71 16.41
C LYS A 70 -2.46 16.95 15.31
N PHE A 71 -1.15 17.18 15.22
CA PHE A 71 -0.28 16.45 14.29
C PHE A 71 -0.16 14.97 14.73
N ILE A 72 -0.48 14.03 13.84
CA ILE A 72 -0.47 12.60 14.12
C ILE A 72 0.84 12.00 13.61
N GLU A 73 1.69 11.55 14.52
CA GLU A 73 3.03 11.05 14.19
C GLU A 73 3.09 9.55 13.88
N LYS A 74 2.13 8.77 14.41
CA LYS A 74 2.09 7.30 14.34
C LYS A 74 0.81 6.81 13.66
N GLY A 75 0.86 5.63 13.06
CA GLY A 75 -0.26 5.01 12.34
C GLY A 75 0.08 4.66 10.90
N ILE A 76 1.26 4.08 10.65
CA ILE A 76 1.61 3.53 9.34
C ILE A 76 1.35 2.04 9.39
N LEU A 77 0.33 1.58 8.68
CA LEU A 77 -0.24 0.24 8.86
C LEU A 77 -0.18 -0.57 7.57
N LEU A 78 0.18 -1.85 7.68
CA LEU A 78 -0.13 -2.85 6.67
C LEU A 78 -1.51 -3.43 7.00
N ALA A 79 -2.49 -3.17 6.14
CA ALA A 79 -3.83 -3.69 6.23
C ALA A 79 -4.06 -4.83 5.23
N ILE A 80 -4.74 -5.89 5.66
CA ILE A 80 -5.17 -6.99 4.80
C ILE A 80 -6.70 -7.02 4.76
N SER A 81 -7.27 -6.79 3.59
CA SER A 81 -8.70 -6.88 3.32
C SER A 81 -9.07 -8.16 2.56
N GLY A 82 -10.37 -8.46 2.51
CA GLY A 82 -10.93 -9.65 1.90
C GLY A 82 -11.41 -10.69 2.91
N ASP A 83 -12.24 -11.63 2.46
CA ASP A 83 -12.81 -12.69 3.29
C ASP A 83 -12.31 -14.07 2.84
N HIS A 84 -12.22 -15.00 3.80
CA HIS A 84 -11.86 -16.39 3.50
C HIS A 84 -12.84 -17.04 2.50
N LYS A 85 -14.11 -16.56 2.46
CA LYS A 85 -15.13 -17.05 1.52
C LYS A 85 -14.85 -16.65 0.07
N ASP A 86 -14.38 -15.41 -0.16
CA ASP A 86 -14.09 -14.90 -1.51
C ASP A 86 -12.72 -15.40 -2.02
N GLY A 87 -11.87 -15.86 -1.11
CA GLY A 87 -10.58 -16.46 -1.43
C GLY A 87 -9.51 -15.47 -1.91
N LEU A 88 -9.88 -14.21 -2.19
CA LEU A 88 -8.97 -13.12 -2.57
C LEU A 88 -8.68 -12.23 -1.37
N ALA A 89 -7.39 -12.02 -1.11
CA ALA A 89 -6.88 -11.07 -0.14
C ALA A 89 -6.19 -9.92 -0.85
N LYS A 90 -6.35 -8.71 -0.33
CA LYS A 90 -5.68 -7.51 -0.82
C LYS A 90 -4.86 -6.90 0.31
N LEU A 91 -3.64 -6.49 0.00
CA LEU A 91 -2.73 -5.87 0.95
C LEU A 91 -2.62 -4.39 0.62
N HIS A 92 -2.88 -3.59 1.64
CA HIS A 92 -2.91 -2.14 1.57
C HIS A 92 -1.86 -1.57 2.53
N LEU A 93 -1.17 -0.53 2.08
CA LEU A 93 -0.41 0.33 2.97
C LEU A 93 -1.28 1.54 3.31
N VAL A 94 -1.57 1.72 4.59
CA VAL A 94 -2.46 2.75 5.10
C VAL A 94 -1.65 3.76 5.88
N ASN A 95 -1.81 5.04 5.54
CA ASN A 95 -1.18 6.17 6.20
C ASN A 95 -2.21 6.94 7.02
N GLN A 96 -2.28 6.68 8.34
CA GLN A 96 -3.10 7.48 9.26
C GLN A 96 -2.37 8.72 9.80
N THR A 97 -1.12 8.92 9.39
CA THR A 97 -0.29 10.01 9.90
C THR A 97 -0.51 11.30 9.13
N SER A 98 -0.10 12.41 9.74
CA SER A 98 -0.07 13.73 9.11
C SER A 98 1.18 13.93 8.21
N TYR A 99 1.99 12.89 8.01
CA TYR A 99 3.12 12.90 7.07
C TYR A 99 2.68 12.45 5.68
N GLU A 100 3.30 13.02 4.64
CA GLU A 100 3.38 12.34 3.34
C GLU A 100 4.45 11.24 3.43
N LEU A 101 4.20 10.10 2.79
CA LEU A 101 5.12 8.97 2.81
C LEU A 101 5.74 8.76 1.44
N LEU A 102 7.05 8.54 1.39
CA LEU A 102 7.74 7.99 0.24
C LEU A 102 8.04 6.53 0.53
N VAL A 103 7.48 5.64 -0.28
CA VAL A 103 7.44 4.20 0.01
C VAL A 103 8.14 3.43 -1.10
N SER A 104 8.92 2.43 -0.70
CA SER A 104 9.35 1.32 -1.58
C SER A 104 9.05 -0.01 -0.90
N ILE A 105 8.41 -0.92 -1.64
CA ILE A 105 8.09 -2.28 -1.19
C ILE A 105 8.74 -3.26 -2.16
N ALA A 106 9.45 -4.22 -1.60
CA ALA A 106 10.06 -5.31 -2.36
C ALA A 106 9.60 -6.67 -1.83
N ASP A 107 9.42 -7.62 -2.74
CA ASP A 107 9.42 -9.03 -2.36
C ASP A 107 10.85 -9.45 -2.00
N THR A 108 11.01 -10.32 -1.01
CA THR A 108 12.32 -10.82 -0.56
C THR A 108 12.35 -12.33 -0.54
N ASN A 109 13.45 -12.89 -1.05
CA ASN A 109 13.70 -14.34 -1.06
C ASN A 109 15.18 -14.60 -0.77
N VAL A 110 15.46 -15.14 0.43
CA VAL A 110 16.74 -15.61 1.00
C VAL A 110 17.88 -14.58 1.01
N ASN A 111 18.16 -13.90 -0.11
CA ASN A 111 19.15 -12.82 -0.20
C ASN A 111 18.97 -11.87 -1.41
N LYS A 112 17.84 -11.97 -2.14
CA LYS A 112 17.51 -11.09 -3.26
C LYS A 112 16.18 -10.40 -2.99
N ALA A 113 16.05 -9.17 -3.45
CA ALA A 113 14.84 -8.39 -3.37
C ALA A 113 14.43 -7.90 -4.75
N LYS A 114 13.14 -7.98 -5.08
CA LYS A 114 12.58 -7.37 -6.30
C LYS A 114 11.55 -6.33 -5.87
N GLY A 115 11.75 -5.09 -6.28
CA GLY A 115 10.77 -4.02 -6.07
C GLY A 115 9.46 -4.36 -6.77
N ILE A 116 8.35 -4.26 -6.04
CA ILE A 116 6.99 -4.51 -6.55
C ILE A 116 6.12 -3.26 -6.49
N PHE A 117 6.49 -2.28 -5.66
CA PHE A 117 5.75 -1.04 -5.49
C PHE A 117 6.69 0.08 -5.04
N ALA A 118 6.51 1.28 -5.59
CA ALA A 118 7.26 2.46 -5.18
C ALA A 118 6.50 3.75 -5.52
N GLU A 119 5.90 4.41 -4.53
CA GLU A 119 5.06 5.61 -4.73
C GLU A 119 5.09 6.56 -3.53
N LYS A 120 4.52 7.75 -3.74
CA LYS A 120 4.17 8.71 -2.68
C LYS A 120 2.76 8.42 -2.18
N ILE A 121 2.56 8.37 -0.87
CA ILE A 121 1.24 8.23 -0.24
C ILE A 121 0.92 9.52 0.50
N SER A 122 -0.24 10.10 0.19
CA SER A 122 -0.75 11.31 0.83
C SER A 122 -1.07 11.07 2.30
N LYS A 123 -1.22 12.16 3.05
CA LYS A 123 -1.69 12.14 4.45
C LYS A 123 -3.09 11.52 4.50
N HIS A 124 -3.38 10.71 5.50
CA HIS A 124 -4.71 10.10 5.69
C HIS A 124 -5.22 9.29 4.48
N ASP A 125 -4.31 8.69 3.71
CA ASP A 125 -4.63 7.95 2.48
C ASP A 125 -4.16 6.48 2.57
N SER A 126 -4.59 5.66 1.62
CA SER A 126 -4.19 4.26 1.51
C SER A 126 -3.98 3.82 0.06
N VAL A 127 -3.10 2.84 -0.14
CA VAL A 127 -2.83 2.28 -1.47
C VAL A 127 -2.73 0.76 -1.42
N GLN A 128 -3.35 0.09 -2.38
CA GLN A 128 -3.20 -1.35 -2.57
C GLN A 128 -1.91 -1.64 -3.34
N PHE A 129 -1.01 -2.46 -2.77
CA PHE A 129 0.26 -2.79 -3.43
C PHE A 129 0.39 -4.28 -3.82
N TYR A 130 -0.47 -5.15 -3.26
CA TYR A 130 -0.42 -6.58 -3.55
C TYR A 130 -1.80 -7.23 -3.42
N SER A 131 -2.03 -8.29 -4.19
CA SER A 131 -3.21 -9.16 -4.06
C SER A 131 -2.79 -10.62 -4.21
N GLY A 132 -3.48 -11.51 -3.49
CA GLY A 132 -3.14 -12.92 -3.45
C GLY A 132 -4.28 -13.78 -2.95
N ASN A 133 -4.21 -15.09 -3.19
CA ASN A 133 -5.25 -16.02 -2.74
C ASN A 133 -4.99 -16.48 -1.29
N PHE A 134 -6.01 -16.46 -0.43
CA PHE A 134 -5.92 -16.91 0.98
C PHE A 134 -5.38 -18.35 1.12
N ALA A 135 -5.73 -19.25 0.19
CA ALA A 135 -5.23 -20.63 0.18
C ALA A 135 -3.70 -20.74 0.00
N THR A 136 -3.07 -19.67 -0.48
CA THR A 136 -1.63 -19.62 -0.79
C THR A 136 -0.82 -18.73 0.15
N VAL A 137 -1.42 -18.22 1.24
CA VAL A 137 -0.75 -17.31 2.20
C VAL A 137 0.58 -17.86 2.70
N GLY A 138 0.67 -19.17 2.96
CA GLY A 138 1.92 -19.81 3.39
C GLY A 138 3.08 -19.67 2.39
N LYS A 139 2.78 -19.43 1.11
CA LYS A 139 3.74 -19.25 0.00
C LYS A 139 3.96 -17.78 -0.38
N TRP A 140 3.26 -16.84 0.24
CA TRP A 140 3.48 -15.42 -0.06
C TRP A 140 4.91 -15.00 0.31
N PRO A 141 5.48 -14.04 -0.44
CA PRO A 141 6.82 -13.55 -0.14
C PRO A 141 6.84 -12.80 1.21
N THR A 142 8.04 -12.68 1.77
CA THR A 142 8.27 -11.66 2.80
C THR A 142 8.38 -10.31 2.11
N PHE A 143 7.65 -9.31 2.59
CA PHE A 143 7.70 -7.97 2.06
C PHE A 143 8.68 -7.12 2.87
N ARG A 144 9.60 -6.46 2.18
CA ARG A 144 10.50 -5.47 2.75
C ARG A 144 9.98 -4.08 2.42
N PHE A 145 9.66 -3.32 3.46
CA PHE A 145 9.19 -1.95 3.40
C PHE A 145 10.34 -1.00 3.69
N GLN A 146 10.47 0.04 2.88
CA GLN A 146 11.32 1.20 3.12
C GLN A 146 10.44 2.43 3.04
N ILE A 147 10.30 3.16 4.14
CA ILE A 147 9.36 4.29 4.25
C ILE A 147 10.09 5.50 4.79
N ILE A 148 9.98 6.61 4.08
CA ILE A 148 10.50 7.92 4.50
C ILE A 148 9.30 8.83 4.75
N ARG A 149 9.30 9.50 5.91
CA ARG A 149 8.27 10.47 6.28
C ARG A 149 8.68 11.87 5.80
N HIS A 150 7.72 12.61 5.26
CA HIS A 150 7.90 13.97 4.79
C HIS A 150 6.81 14.88 5.35
N ALA A 151 7.21 16.06 5.85
CA ALA A 151 6.29 17.11 6.28
C ALA A 151 6.87 18.48 5.93
N ASN A 152 6.01 19.38 5.48
CA ASN A 152 6.36 20.80 5.23
C ASN A 152 6.38 21.63 6.52
N SER A 153 5.90 21.08 7.64
CA SER A 153 5.93 21.70 8.96
C SER A 153 7.18 21.32 9.73
N LEU A 154 7.54 22.13 10.73
CA LEU A 154 8.68 21.85 11.59
C LEU A 154 8.38 20.63 12.48
N GLN A 155 9.03 19.51 12.22
CA GLN A 155 8.91 18.26 12.97
C GLN A 155 10.27 17.74 13.40
N ALA A 156 10.27 16.82 14.39
CA ALA A 156 11.49 16.11 14.78
C ALA A 156 11.99 15.24 13.60
N ILE A 157 13.32 15.14 13.48
CA ILE A 157 13.94 14.26 12.48
C ILE A 157 13.63 12.80 12.85
N GLN A 158 13.07 12.06 11.89
CA GLN A 158 12.72 10.65 12.01
C GLN A 158 13.64 9.82 11.13
N ASN A 159 14.07 8.65 11.62
CA ASN A 159 14.81 7.70 10.79
C ASN A 159 13.87 7.04 9.76
N PRO A 160 14.37 6.68 8.56
CA PRO A 160 13.62 5.86 7.63
C PRO A 160 13.20 4.53 8.29
N ILE A 161 11.96 4.13 8.08
CA ILE A 161 11.46 2.83 8.55
C ILE A 161 11.93 1.80 7.54
N VAL A 162 12.65 0.80 8.01
CA VAL A 162 13.00 -0.39 7.23
C VAL A 162 12.48 -1.61 7.98
N LYS A 163 11.47 -2.27 7.42
CA LYS A 163 10.77 -3.38 8.08
C LYS A 163 10.59 -4.55 7.13
N GLU A 164 10.78 -5.76 7.63
CA GLU A 164 10.40 -6.98 6.91
C GLU A 164 9.17 -7.59 7.58
N GLN A 165 8.10 -7.76 6.82
CA GLN A 165 6.85 -8.35 7.30
C GLN A 165 6.45 -9.51 6.39
N ARG A 166 6.21 -10.66 7.02
CA ARG A 166 5.60 -11.82 6.38
C ARG A 166 4.19 -12.01 6.92
N VAL A 167 3.22 -12.12 6.03
CA VAL A 167 1.85 -12.50 6.42
C VAL A 167 1.79 -14.02 6.54
N ARG A 168 1.49 -14.53 7.74
CA ARG A 168 1.32 -15.98 7.96
C ARG A 168 -0.16 -16.36 7.99
N PRO A 169 -0.52 -17.64 7.86
CA PRO A 169 -1.90 -18.05 8.02
C PRO A 169 -2.46 -17.77 9.43
N VAL A 170 -1.64 -17.91 10.48
CA VAL A 170 -2.03 -17.66 11.88
C VAL A 170 -2.40 -16.19 12.13
N ASP A 171 -1.70 -15.29 11.46
CA ASP A 171 -1.88 -13.85 11.49
C ASP A 171 -3.31 -13.44 11.05
N LEU A 172 -3.89 -14.22 10.12
CA LEU A 172 -5.24 -14.03 9.58
C LEU A 172 -6.34 -14.70 10.41
N THR A 173 -5.99 -15.34 11.53
CA THR A 173 -6.98 -15.87 12.50
C THR A 173 -7.37 -14.85 13.56
N ASN A 174 -6.60 -13.76 13.66
CA ASN A 174 -6.88 -12.67 14.58
C ASN A 174 -8.21 -11.98 14.20
N PRO A 175 -8.91 -11.37 15.17
CA PRO A 175 -10.10 -10.58 14.86
C PRO A 175 -9.72 -9.41 13.94
N LYS A 176 -10.58 -9.15 12.95
CA LYS A 176 -10.46 -7.97 12.10
C LYS A 176 -10.89 -6.73 12.85
N GLU A 177 -10.21 -5.62 12.57
CA GLU A 177 -10.52 -4.30 13.08
C GLU A 177 -11.09 -3.44 11.95
N ILE A 178 -11.98 -2.50 12.27
CA ILE A 178 -12.47 -1.55 11.27
C ILE A 178 -11.38 -0.51 11.02
N ASN A 179 -11.06 -0.25 9.76
CA ASN A 179 -10.14 0.81 9.39
C ASN A 179 -10.92 1.94 8.73
N ASP A 180 -10.87 3.13 9.32
CA ASP A 180 -11.68 4.28 8.86
C ASP A 180 -11.27 4.78 7.47
N ILE A 181 -10.00 4.62 7.08
CA ILE A 181 -9.50 5.05 5.76
C ILE A 181 -9.97 4.08 4.66
N LEU A 182 -9.98 2.78 4.94
CA LEU A 182 -10.43 1.76 3.99
C LEU A 182 -11.95 1.55 4.00
N GLY A 183 -12.64 1.95 5.07
CA GLY A 183 -14.08 1.76 5.24
C GLY A 183 -14.51 0.30 5.44
N GLU A 184 -13.58 -0.62 5.72
CA GLU A 184 -13.84 -2.05 5.86
C GLU A 184 -13.08 -2.70 7.02
N LYS A 185 -13.45 -3.95 7.34
CA LYS A 185 -12.80 -4.74 8.38
C LYS A 185 -11.57 -5.45 7.82
N VAL A 186 -10.40 -5.16 8.40
CA VAL A 186 -9.09 -5.63 7.94
C VAL A 186 -8.28 -6.23 9.09
N TRP A 187 -7.32 -7.08 8.75
CA TRP A 187 -6.22 -7.41 9.68
C TRP A 187 -5.16 -6.32 9.60
N ILE A 188 -4.60 -5.92 10.74
CA ILE A 188 -3.71 -4.76 10.85
C ILE A 188 -2.34 -5.18 11.40
N TYR A 189 -1.28 -4.64 10.79
CA TYR A 189 0.09 -4.70 11.27
C TYR A 189 0.67 -3.29 11.34
N GLU A 190 1.10 -2.86 12.53
CA GLU A 190 1.76 -1.56 12.71
C GLU A 190 3.21 -1.63 12.22
N LEU A 191 3.54 -0.91 11.15
CA LEU A 191 4.88 -0.90 10.56
C LEU A 191 5.81 0.11 11.26
N ASP A 192 5.23 1.11 11.92
CA ASP A 192 5.94 2.14 12.67
C ASP A 192 6.04 1.88 14.18
N LYS A 193 5.54 0.72 14.63
CA LYS A 193 5.77 0.26 15.99
C LYS A 193 7.24 -0.13 16.15
N GLU A 194 7.89 0.49 17.13
CA GLU A 194 9.22 0.07 17.56
C GLU A 194 9.11 -1.37 18.08
N GLU A 195 9.83 -2.30 17.46
CA GLU A 195 10.00 -3.62 18.05
C GLU A 195 10.76 -3.42 19.36
N GLU A 196 10.10 -3.73 20.49
CA GLU A 196 10.83 -4.00 21.72
C GLU A 196 11.79 -5.15 21.39
N ASP A 197 13.08 -4.82 21.29
CA ASP A 197 14.15 -5.81 21.24
C ASP A 197 14.06 -6.61 22.54
N LEU A 198 13.24 -7.67 22.52
CA LEU A 198 13.09 -8.64 23.58
C LEU A 198 14.44 -9.32 23.70
N GLY A 199 15.41 -8.68 24.37
CA GLY A 199 16.84 -8.95 24.31
C GLY A 199 17.20 -10.43 24.36
N LEU A 200 17.15 -11.09 23.19
CA LEU A 200 17.51 -12.48 23.00
C LEU A 200 19.02 -12.67 23.28
N ASP A 201 19.77 -11.57 23.20
CA ASP A 201 21.18 -11.50 23.55
C ASP A 201 21.45 -11.63 25.07
N LYS A 202 20.52 -11.14 25.93
CA LYS A 202 20.63 -11.33 27.38
C LYS A 202 20.29 -12.76 27.83
N LEU A 203 19.46 -13.48 27.08
CA LEU A 203 19.15 -14.88 27.39
C LEU A 203 20.33 -15.80 27.07
N LYS A 204 21.06 -15.57 25.98
CA LYS A 204 22.23 -16.41 25.62
C LYS A 204 23.37 -16.34 26.64
N SER A 205 23.59 -15.18 27.25
CA SER A 205 24.65 -14.96 28.24
C SER A 205 24.37 -15.63 29.59
N HIS A 206 23.09 -15.85 29.95
CA HIS A 206 22.73 -16.55 31.19
C HIS A 206 22.81 -18.09 31.09
N PHE A 207 22.66 -18.68 29.91
CA PHE A 207 22.67 -20.14 29.73
C PHE A 207 24.07 -20.75 29.56
N ILE A 208 25.12 -19.96 29.30
CA ILE A 208 26.48 -20.47 29.03
C ILE A 208 27.31 -20.67 30.31
N SER A 209 26.91 -20.08 31.46
CA SER A 209 27.73 -20.11 32.70
C SER A 209 27.69 -21.43 33.49
N HIS A 210 26.89 -22.44 33.10
CA HIS A 210 26.66 -23.63 33.93
C HIS A 210 27.17 -24.95 33.32
N ARG A 211 28.19 -24.94 32.45
CA ARG A 211 28.83 -26.20 32.03
C ARG A 211 29.97 -26.57 33.01
N PRO A 212 29.81 -27.56 33.90
CA PRO A 212 30.90 -28.00 34.76
C PRO A 212 32.00 -28.64 33.91
N ASN A 213 33.24 -28.22 34.17
CA ASN A 213 34.43 -28.75 33.54
C ASN A 213 34.57 -30.24 33.87
N LYS A 214 34.50 -31.09 32.84
CA LYS A 214 34.65 -32.55 32.99
C LYS A 214 36.14 -32.84 33.22
N LYS A 215 36.49 -33.26 34.44
CA LYS A 215 37.77 -33.94 34.73
C LYS A 215 37.72 -35.38 34.26
#